data_AF-S8EVL8-F1
#
_entry.id   AF-S8EVL8-F1
#
_cell.length_a   1.000
_cell.length_b   1.000
_cell.length_c   1.000
_cell.angle_alpha   90.00
_cell.angle_beta   90.00
_cell.angle_gamma   90.00
#
_symmetry.space_group_name_H-M   'P 1'
#
loop_
_entity.id
_entity.type
_entity.pdbx_description
1 polymer ?
#
loop_
_entity_poly.entity_id
_entity_poly.type
_entity_poly.pdbx_seq_one_letter_code
_entity_poly.pdbx_strand_id
1 'polypeptide(L)'
;MQRVSLSPSRSRLALLASSPSVLVLLILSLLLSLFFSVCRVSVVSSGLSFLLSCVRPASAPSCGQDSDDAPLSCVPGDTGRSSSSSSVLASLPAFCFAAAILLFLSRLATWTYKRVSLKKRREPRGRLQRTPSEERGTKKTQTKDANAPLVTVVVLGSGGHTGEMLRLVQSFNPRFFRIHFLVTDSDSTSLQQLAAAHWRSFQDAKTVETKELDEETKKAQEAVQGELAEAELTALVRQRGFCFHRFPRSREVGQSVVSSFFSSVRALLASLRLVWRLNPQLVLVNGPGSCVPVAVAALLREFLLGRRIRLIYVESVCRVDSLSLSGRLLYPFADRFLVQWSGLAEKFPKSEYVGRFF
;
A
#
# COMPACT_ATOMS: atom_id res chain seq x y z
N MET A 1 -10.07 48.24 -14.71
CA MET A 1 -8.88 47.76 -13.96
C MET A 1 -7.91 47.11 -14.93
N GLN A 2 -6.66 47.60 -14.95
CA GLN A 2 -5.62 47.31 -15.94
C GLN A 2 -5.20 45.83 -15.98
N ARG A 3 -5.04 45.28 -17.19
CA ARG A 3 -4.35 44.00 -17.42
C ARG A 3 -2.84 44.26 -17.40
N VAL A 4 -2.16 43.77 -16.38
CA VAL A 4 -0.69 43.71 -16.34
C VAL A 4 -0.25 42.41 -17.02
N SER A 5 0.39 42.53 -18.19
CA SER A 5 1.01 41.41 -18.90
C SER A 5 2.35 41.06 -18.23
N LEU A 6 2.41 39.95 -17.51
CA LEU A 6 3.66 39.40 -17.00
C LEU A 6 4.29 38.44 -18.02
N SER A 7 5.58 38.66 -18.28
CA SER A 7 6.44 37.93 -19.21
C SER A 7 6.49 36.41 -18.93
N PRO A 8 6.41 35.53 -19.97
CA PRO A 8 6.28 34.08 -19.80
C PRO A 8 7.60 33.32 -19.59
N SER A 9 8.75 34.00 -19.47
CA SER A 9 10.06 33.31 -19.46
C SER A 9 10.54 32.84 -18.09
N ARG A 10 10.16 33.52 -16.99
CA ARG A 10 10.63 33.17 -15.63
C ARG A 10 9.78 32.11 -14.91
N SER A 11 8.51 31.94 -15.30
CA SER A 11 7.57 31.04 -14.64
C SER A 11 7.72 29.57 -15.07
N ARG A 12 8.26 29.26 -16.25
CA ARG A 12 8.47 27.87 -16.69
C ARG A 12 9.59 27.15 -15.93
N LEU A 13 10.65 27.86 -15.53
CA LEU A 13 11.74 27.30 -14.72
C LEU A 13 11.31 27.05 -13.26
N ALA A 14 10.48 27.93 -12.68
CA ALA A 14 9.93 27.73 -11.33
C ALA A 14 8.87 26.60 -11.28
N LEU A 15 8.09 26.41 -12.36
CA LEU A 15 7.15 25.28 -12.49
C LEU A 15 7.84 23.93 -12.73
N LEU A 16 9.01 23.91 -13.37
CA LEU A 16 9.82 22.70 -13.48
C LEU A 16 10.47 22.32 -12.15
N ALA A 17 10.92 23.30 -11.35
CA ALA A 17 11.49 23.06 -10.02
C ALA A 17 10.47 22.58 -8.97
N SER A 18 9.17 22.81 -9.19
CA SER A 18 8.06 22.35 -8.31
C SER A 18 7.44 21.03 -8.76
N SER A 19 7.92 20.45 -9.86
CA SER A 19 7.52 19.10 -10.25
C SER A 19 8.22 18.08 -9.33
N PRO A 20 7.47 17.19 -8.65
CA PRO A 20 8.04 16.18 -7.77
C PRO A 20 9.04 15.26 -8.51
N SER A 21 8.92 15.15 -9.84
CA SER A 21 9.86 14.41 -10.68
C SER A 21 11.26 15.04 -10.76
N VAL A 22 11.34 16.37 -10.76
CA VAL A 22 12.63 17.09 -10.82
C VAL A 22 13.31 17.06 -9.46
N LEU A 23 12.55 17.19 -8.38
CA LEU A 23 13.08 17.06 -7.01
C LEU A 23 13.66 15.66 -6.77
N VAL A 24 13.00 14.60 -7.24
CA VAL A 24 13.51 13.22 -7.14
C VAL A 24 14.79 13.03 -7.94
N LEU A 25 14.87 13.56 -9.17
CA LEU A 25 16.10 13.49 -9.98
C LEU A 25 17.26 14.26 -9.33
N LEU A 26 16.98 15.42 -8.73
CA LEU A 26 17.96 16.20 -7.99
C LEU A 26 18.47 15.45 -6.76
N ILE A 27 17.58 14.87 -5.95
CA ILE A 27 17.96 14.04 -4.79
C ILE A 27 18.78 12.83 -5.23
N LEU A 28 18.38 12.14 -6.31
CA LEU A 28 19.13 11.00 -6.84
C LEU A 28 20.54 11.43 -7.30
N SER A 29 20.65 12.60 -7.96
CA SER A 29 21.94 13.14 -8.40
C SER A 29 22.83 13.58 -7.22
N LEU A 30 22.24 14.14 -6.17
CA LEU A 30 22.93 14.61 -4.97
C LEU A 30 23.45 13.43 -4.15
N LEU A 31 22.66 12.37 -4.04
CA LEU A 31 23.07 11.13 -3.37
C LEU A 31 24.18 10.42 -4.15
N LEU A 32 24.12 10.44 -5.49
CA LEU A 32 25.16 9.87 -6.34
C LEU A 32 26.47 10.67 -6.24
N SER A 33 26.40 12.00 -6.18
CA SER A 33 27.58 12.86 -6.04
C SER A 33 28.19 12.78 -4.63
N LEU A 34 27.37 12.74 -3.57
CA LEU A 34 27.81 12.48 -2.20
C LEU A 34 28.50 11.12 -2.09
N PHE A 35 27.94 10.10 -2.72
CA PHE A 35 28.55 8.77 -2.79
C PHE A 35 29.93 8.80 -3.45
N PHE A 36 30.08 9.44 -4.62
CA PHE A 36 31.40 9.56 -5.27
C PHE A 36 32.38 10.43 -4.47
N SER A 37 31.90 11.45 -3.75
CA SER A 37 32.72 12.30 -2.89
C SER A 37 33.25 11.52 -1.68
N VAL A 38 32.39 10.78 -0.98
CA VAL A 38 32.77 9.93 0.16
C VAL A 38 33.73 8.83 -0.30
N CYS A 39 33.48 8.19 -1.45
CA CYS A 39 34.41 7.23 -2.03
C CYS A 39 35.78 7.84 -2.36
N ARG A 40 35.84 9.08 -2.90
CA ARG A 40 37.11 9.77 -3.15
C ARG A 40 37.87 10.08 -1.86
N VAL A 41 37.19 10.57 -0.82
CA VAL A 41 37.83 10.89 0.47
C VAL A 41 38.36 9.64 1.16
N SER A 42 37.62 8.52 1.13
CA SER A 42 38.09 7.24 1.67
C SER A 42 39.30 6.68 0.91
N VAL A 43 39.36 6.84 -0.41
CA VAL A 43 40.52 6.41 -1.21
C VAL A 43 41.76 7.27 -0.91
N VAL A 44 41.61 8.60 -0.80
CA VAL A 44 42.72 9.52 -0.51
C VAL A 44 43.23 9.34 0.93
N SER A 45 42.33 9.18 1.91
CA SER A 45 42.71 8.96 3.31
C SER A 45 43.45 7.64 3.50
N SER A 46 43.04 6.57 2.79
CA SER A 46 43.70 5.27 2.84
C SER A 46 45.10 5.32 2.18
N GLY A 47 45.25 6.09 1.08
CA GLY A 47 46.54 6.28 0.41
C GLY A 47 47.54 7.08 1.24
N LEU A 48 47.09 8.10 1.98
CA LEU A 48 47.96 8.93 2.81
C LEU A 48 48.45 8.18 4.06
N SER A 49 47.61 7.35 4.68
CA SER A 49 48.02 6.49 5.79
C SER A 49 49.02 5.41 5.37
N PHE A 50 48.91 4.89 4.14
CA PHE A 50 49.88 3.93 3.59
C PHE A 50 51.25 4.57 3.37
N LEU A 51 51.30 5.78 2.79
CA LEU A 51 52.55 6.51 2.57
C LEU A 51 53.25 6.90 3.88
N LEU A 52 52.50 7.32 4.91
CA LEU A 52 53.07 7.65 6.22
C LEU A 52 53.63 6.41 6.96
N SER A 53 53.11 5.22 6.67
CA SER A 53 53.62 3.98 7.26
C SER A 53 54.89 3.46 6.59
N CYS A 54 55.14 3.83 5.33
CA CYS A 54 56.36 3.50 4.59
C CYS A 54 57.56 4.40 4.93
N VAL A 55 57.34 5.53 5.59
CA VAL A 55 58.38 6.54 5.91
C VAL A 55 58.89 6.44 7.36
N ARG A 56 58.45 5.44 8.15
CA ARG A 56 59.05 5.22 9.47
C ARG A 56 60.44 4.59 9.33
N PRO A 57 61.52 5.25 9.79
CA PRO A 57 62.87 4.71 9.66
C PRO A 57 63.05 3.53 10.63
N ALA A 58 63.68 2.46 10.15
CA ALA A 58 64.04 1.30 10.95
C ALA A 58 65.07 1.70 12.02
N SER A 59 64.74 1.43 13.29
CA SER A 59 65.66 1.56 14.43
C SER A 59 66.79 0.52 14.33
N ALA A 60 68.03 0.97 14.54
CA ALA A 60 69.27 0.18 14.43
C ALA A 60 69.43 -0.90 15.54
N PRO A 61 70.14 -2.02 15.28
CA PRO A 61 70.50 -2.98 16.32
C PRO A 61 71.85 -2.62 16.99
N SER A 62 71.95 -2.91 18.29
CA SER A 62 73.16 -2.76 19.12
C SER A 62 74.15 -3.91 18.91
N CYS A 63 75.43 -3.60 18.70
CA CYS A 63 76.53 -4.56 18.60
C CYS A 63 77.16 -4.88 19.96
N GLY A 64 77.45 -6.17 20.19
CA GLY A 64 78.42 -6.68 21.16
C GLY A 64 79.27 -7.76 20.50
N GLN A 65 80.60 -7.60 20.59
CA GLN A 65 81.69 -8.49 20.19
C GLN A 65 81.76 -9.76 21.07
N ASP A 66 82.33 -10.93 20.75
CA ASP A 66 83.45 -11.35 19.87
C ASP A 66 83.38 -12.88 19.52
N SER A 67 84.16 -13.27 18.50
CA SER A 67 84.92 -14.53 18.26
C SER A 67 84.26 -15.88 17.86
N ASP A 68 84.58 -16.26 16.62
CA ASP A 68 85.11 -17.54 16.07
C ASP A 68 84.42 -18.91 16.29
N ASP A 69 83.93 -19.50 15.19
CA ASP A 69 84.36 -20.79 14.58
C ASP A 69 83.25 -21.57 13.82
N ALA A 70 83.62 -22.02 12.60
CA ALA A 70 83.07 -23.11 11.76
C ALA A 70 81.61 -23.07 11.21
N PRO A 71 81.38 -23.57 9.96
CA PRO A 71 80.08 -23.53 9.30
C PRO A 71 79.32 -24.85 9.41
N LEU A 72 78.02 -24.83 9.71
CA LEU A 72 77.06 -25.89 9.35
C LEU A 72 75.60 -25.41 9.55
N SER A 73 74.83 -25.52 8.47
CA SER A 73 73.36 -25.72 8.35
C SER A 73 72.41 -25.28 9.49
N CYS A 74 71.39 -24.47 9.15
CA CYS A 74 69.96 -24.85 9.30
C CYS A 74 68.98 -23.72 8.88
N VAL A 75 68.09 -24.08 7.92
CA VAL A 75 66.65 -23.75 7.76
C VAL A 75 66.20 -22.28 7.60
N PRO A 76 65.39 -21.96 6.55
CA PRO A 76 64.79 -20.64 6.37
C PRO A 76 63.53 -20.45 7.23
N GLY A 77 63.52 -19.41 8.05
CA GLY A 77 62.34 -18.90 8.75
C GLY A 77 61.53 -17.99 7.84
N ASP A 78 60.46 -18.55 7.30
CA ASP A 78 59.38 -17.87 6.61
C ASP A 78 58.64 -16.93 7.57
N THR A 79 58.70 -15.61 7.38
CA THR A 79 57.63 -14.70 7.82
C THR A 79 57.62 -13.44 6.96
N GLY A 80 56.46 -13.12 6.38
CA GLY A 80 56.20 -11.76 5.91
C GLY A 80 55.46 -11.59 4.59
N ARG A 81 54.53 -12.49 4.23
CA ARG A 81 53.56 -12.21 3.14
C ARG A 81 52.15 -12.29 3.69
N SER A 82 51.51 -11.13 3.91
CA SER A 82 50.08 -10.84 3.68
C SER A 82 49.52 -9.80 4.66
N SER A 83 49.31 -8.56 4.21
CA SER A 83 48.46 -7.59 4.94
C SER A 83 48.06 -6.37 4.09
N SER A 84 47.60 -6.59 2.86
CA SER A 84 47.06 -5.49 2.01
C SER A 84 45.65 -5.73 1.46
N SER A 85 45.00 -6.87 1.74
CA SER A 85 43.65 -7.18 1.22
C SER A 85 42.50 -6.95 2.21
N SER A 86 42.78 -6.60 3.46
CA SER A 86 41.78 -6.61 4.56
C SER A 86 40.92 -5.33 4.67
N SER A 87 41.36 -4.19 4.13
CA SER A 87 40.63 -2.91 4.26
C SER A 87 39.45 -2.75 3.30
N VAL A 88 39.51 -3.35 2.11
CA VAL A 88 38.41 -3.34 1.13
C VAL A 88 37.26 -4.24 1.59
N LEU A 89 37.59 -5.41 2.17
CA LEU A 89 36.61 -6.35 2.74
C LEU A 89 35.88 -5.79 3.97
N ALA A 90 36.52 -4.91 4.76
CA ALA A 90 35.92 -4.31 5.95
C ALA A 90 34.82 -3.26 5.64
N SER A 91 34.85 -2.65 4.45
CA SER A 91 33.88 -1.59 4.03
C SER A 91 32.76 -2.09 3.11
N LEU A 92 32.89 -3.31 2.59
CA LEU A 92 31.88 -4.00 1.77
C LEU A 92 30.48 -4.08 2.41
N PRO A 93 30.31 -4.40 3.70
CA PRO A 93 28.99 -4.44 4.34
C PRO A 93 28.28 -3.07 4.35
N ALA A 94 29.02 -2.00 4.61
CA ALA A 94 28.48 -0.64 4.65
C ALA A 94 28.06 -0.17 3.24
N PHE A 95 28.85 -0.49 2.22
CA PHE A 95 28.52 -0.22 0.82
C PHE A 95 27.26 -0.99 0.37
N CYS A 96 27.18 -2.29 0.68
CA CYS A 96 26.02 -3.12 0.39
C CYS A 96 24.76 -2.61 1.09
N PHE A 97 24.87 -2.16 2.34
CA PHE A 97 23.75 -1.59 3.08
C PHE A 97 23.28 -0.26 2.48
N ALA A 98 24.21 0.64 2.13
CA ALA A 98 23.88 1.90 1.46
C ALA A 98 23.23 1.66 0.08
N ALA A 99 23.76 0.74 -0.72
CA ALA A 99 23.18 0.35 -2.00
C ALA A 99 21.77 -0.24 -1.82
N ALA A 100 21.56 -1.10 -0.83
CA ALA A 100 20.25 -1.66 -0.51
C ALA A 100 19.22 -0.58 -0.12
N ILE A 101 19.62 0.42 0.67
CA ILE A 101 18.76 1.56 1.01
C ILE A 101 18.41 2.36 -0.25
N LEU A 102 19.39 2.68 -1.10
CA LEU A 102 19.15 3.43 -2.33
C LEU A 102 18.19 2.69 -3.27
N LEU A 103 18.36 1.37 -3.42
CA LEU A 103 17.46 0.53 -4.20
C LEU A 103 16.05 0.49 -3.58
N PHE A 104 15.95 0.40 -2.26
CA PHE A 104 14.67 0.45 -1.56
C PHE A 104 13.96 1.79 -1.76
N LEU A 105 14.66 2.91 -1.60
CA LEU A 105 14.11 4.26 -1.81
C LEU A 105 13.70 4.48 -3.26
N SER A 106 14.50 4.02 -4.22
CA SER A 106 14.16 4.06 -5.65
C SER A 106 12.90 3.23 -5.96
N ARG A 107 12.80 2.02 -5.40
CA ARG A 107 11.60 1.18 -5.49
C ARG A 107 10.38 1.85 -4.84
N LEU A 108 10.55 2.47 -3.68
CA LEU A 108 9.48 3.18 -2.99
C LEU A 108 9.02 4.40 -3.79
N ALA A 109 9.94 5.20 -4.33
CA ALA A 109 9.63 6.36 -5.15
C ALA A 109 8.91 5.96 -6.45
N THR A 110 9.37 4.91 -7.14
CA THR A 110 8.72 4.42 -8.36
C THR A 110 7.35 3.80 -8.08
N TRP A 111 7.20 3.07 -6.97
CA TRP A 111 5.90 2.53 -6.54
C TRP A 111 4.93 3.64 -6.16
N THR A 112 5.31 4.60 -5.32
CA THR A 112 4.46 5.73 -4.92
C THR A 112 4.06 6.56 -6.13
N TYR A 113 5.01 6.86 -7.03
CA TYR A 113 4.73 7.55 -8.28
C TYR A 113 3.69 6.80 -9.12
N LYS A 114 3.87 5.48 -9.34
CA LYS A 114 2.91 4.67 -10.08
C LYS A 114 1.54 4.57 -9.39
N ARG A 115 1.50 4.58 -8.06
CA ARG A 115 0.26 4.50 -7.26
C ARG A 115 -0.54 5.79 -7.33
N VAL A 116 0.14 6.94 -7.21
CA VAL A 116 -0.50 8.26 -7.18
C VAL A 116 -0.74 8.82 -8.58
N SER A 117 0.17 8.60 -9.55
CA SER A 117 0.10 9.15 -10.92
C SER A 117 -0.87 8.43 -11.86
N LEU A 118 -1.90 7.78 -11.33
CA LEU A 118 -2.94 7.22 -12.18
C LEU A 118 -3.85 8.35 -12.65
N LYS A 119 -3.46 8.89 -13.82
CA LYS A 119 -4.25 9.72 -14.73
C LYS A 119 -5.72 9.34 -14.61
N LYS A 120 -6.56 10.35 -14.37
CA LYS A 120 -8.00 10.40 -14.66
C LYS A 120 -8.27 9.50 -15.87
N ARG A 121 -8.69 8.25 -15.62
CA ARG A 121 -8.99 7.33 -16.72
C ARG A 121 -10.15 7.99 -17.45
N ARG A 122 -10.01 8.11 -18.77
CA ARG A 122 -11.11 8.51 -19.66
C ARG A 122 -12.34 7.72 -19.22
N GLU A 123 -13.44 8.43 -18.99
CA GLU A 123 -14.75 7.80 -18.82
C GLU A 123 -14.88 6.65 -19.81
N PRO A 124 -15.52 5.53 -19.44
CA PRO A 124 -16.02 4.63 -20.46
C PRO A 124 -16.86 5.51 -21.40
N ARG A 125 -16.36 5.76 -22.62
CA ARG A 125 -17.12 6.44 -23.68
C ARG A 125 -18.52 5.88 -23.59
N GLY A 126 -19.49 6.78 -23.41
CA GLY A 126 -20.90 6.42 -23.30
C GLY A 126 -21.21 5.30 -24.28
N ARG A 127 -22.03 4.36 -23.82
CA ARG A 127 -22.58 3.26 -24.60
C ARG A 127 -23.26 3.82 -25.86
N LEU A 128 -22.46 4.16 -26.86
CA LEU A 128 -22.90 4.31 -28.24
C LEU A 128 -23.09 2.87 -28.70
N GLN A 129 -24.32 2.58 -29.10
CA GLN A 129 -24.79 1.29 -29.58
C GLN A 129 -23.71 0.66 -30.47
N ARG A 130 -23.12 -0.46 -30.02
CA ARG A 130 -22.27 -1.27 -30.89
C ARG A 130 -23.20 -1.98 -31.87
N THR A 131 -23.17 -1.55 -33.12
CA THR A 131 -23.63 -2.37 -34.25
C THR A 131 -22.74 -3.62 -34.34
N PRO A 132 -23.31 -4.80 -34.63
CA PRO A 132 -22.60 -6.06 -34.63
C PRO A 132 -21.83 -6.26 -35.94
N SER A 133 -20.78 -5.48 -36.17
CA SER A 133 -19.84 -5.69 -37.27
C SER A 133 -18.48 -5.18 -36.83
N GLU A 134 -17.42 -5.96 -37.03
CA GLU A 134 -16.02 -5.73 -36.64
C GLU A 134 -15.57 -6.24 -35.25
N GLU A 135 -15.68 -7.54 -35.02
CA GLU A 135 -14.64 -8.24 -34.25
C GLU A 135 -13.62 -8.85 -35.23
N ARG A 136 -12.56 -8.09 -35.54
CA ARG A 136 -11.34 -8.64 -36.17
C ARG A 136 -10.24 -8.71 -35.12
N GLY A 137 -9.67 -9.91 -35.00
CA GLY A 137 -8.98 -10.41 -33.83
C GLY A 137 -7.76 -9.61 -33.37
N THR A 138 -7.73 -9.34 -32.06
CA THR A 138 -6.48 -9.21 -31.31
C THR A 138 -6.39 -10.40 -30.36
N LYS A 139 -5.45 -11.32 -30.63
CA LYS A 139 -5.17 -12.48 -29.78
C LYS A 139 -4.75 -11.98 -28.40
N LYS A 140 -5.65 -12.05 -27.41
CA LYS A 140 -5.29 -11.88 -26.00
C LYS A 140 -4.69 -13.20 -25.51
N THR A 141 -3.43 -13.14 -25.09
CA THR A 141 -2.76 -14.18 -24.32
C THR A 141 -3.63 -14.56 -23.12
N GLN A 142 -4.26 -15.73 -23.18
CA GLN A 142 -5.05 -16.26 -22.08
C GLN A 142 -4.09 -16.79 -21.01
N THR A 143 -3.98 -16.07 -19.89
CA THR A 143 -3.32 -16.56 -18.68
C THR A 143 -4.24 -17.57 -17.98
N LYS A 144 -3.68 -18.69 -17.51
CA LYS A 144 -4.34 -19.88 -16.90
C LYS A 144 -5.33 -19.63 -15.74
N ASP A 145 -5.48 -18.40 -15.24
CA ASP A 145 -6.31 -18.04 -14.08
C ASP A 145 -7.71 -17.47 -14.43
N ALA A 146 -8.10 -17.48 -15.71
CA ALA A 146 -9.27 -16.73 -16.21
C ALA A 146 -10.63 -17.12 -15.60
N ASN A 147 -10.72 -18.18 -14.78
CA ASN A 147 -11.96 -18.69 -14.22
C ASN A 147 -12.03 -18.69 -12.67
N ALA A 148 -10.99 -18.19 -11.97
CA ALA A 148 -11.01 -18.09 -10.53
C ALA A 148 -11.71 -16.78 -10.06
N PRO A 149 -12.57 -16.83 -9.03
CA PRO A 149 -13.26 -15.63 -8.55
C PRO A 149 -12.28 -14.64 -7.92
N LEU A 150 -12.50 -13.35 -8.16
CA LEU A 150 -11.69 -12.25 -7.66
C LEU A 150 -11.80 -12.15 -6.14
N VAL A 151 -10.70 -12.36 -5.42
CA VAL A 151 -10.69 -12.25 -3.97
C VAL A 151 -10.85 -10.79 -3.56
N THR A 152 -11.97 -10.49 -2.92
CA THR A 152 -12.42 -9.14 -2.59
C THR A 152 -12.56 -9.02 -1.08
N VAL A 153 -11.87 -8.04 -0.49
CA VAL A 153 -12.00 -7.70 0.93
C VAL A 153 -12.88 -6.48 1.04
N VAL A 154 -13.91 -6.57 1.88
CA VAL A 154 -14.89 -5.50 2.14
C VAL A 154 -14.82 -5.15 3.61
N VAL A 155 -14.47 -3.92 3.95
CA VAL A 155 -14.47 -3.47 5.34
C VAL A 155 -15.85 -2.96 5.70
N LEU A 156 -16.45 -3.54 6.73
CA LEU A 156 -17.72 -3.12 7.31
C LEU A 156 -17.44 -2.12 8.44
N GLY A 157 -18.32 -1.12 8.56
CA GLY A 157 -18.20 -0.02 9.52
C GLY A 157 -19.46 0.13 10.33
N SER A 158 -19.33 0.30 11.65
CA SER A 158 -20.48 0.39 12.56
C SER A 158 -21.58 1.35 12.08
N GLY A 159 -22.84 0.92 12.18
CA GLY A 159 -24.03 1.72 11.85
C GLY A 159 -24.31 1.84 10.35
N GLY A 160 -24.62 3.06 9.88
CA GLY A 160 -25.05 3.31 8.49
C GLY A 160 -23.98 2.98 7.43
N HIS A 161 -22.71 2.99 7.82
CA HIS A 161 -21.59 2.61 6.96
C HIS A 161 -21.67 1.16 6.46
N THR A 162 -22.12 0.22 7.30
CA THR A 162 -22.29 -1.18 6.88
C THR A 162 -23.44 -1.33 5.90
N GLY A 163 -24.56 -0.64 6.13
CA GLY A 163 -25.68 -0.60 5.20
C GLY A 163 -25.27 -0.13 3.81
N GLU A 164 -24.51 0.98 3.71
CA GLU A 164 -23.96 1.50 2.45
C GLU A 164 -23.15 0.42 1.70
N MET A 165 -22.26 -0.27 2.43
CA MET A 165 -21.36 -1.26 1.85
C MET A 165 -22.09 -2.52 1.41
N LEU A 166 -22.99 -3.05 2.24
CA LEU A 166 -23.79 -4.24 1.92
C LEU A 166 -24.67 -3.99 0.70
N ARG A 167 -25.34 -2.83 0.60
CA ARG A 167 -26.17 -2.48 -0.55
C ARG A 167 -25.34 -2.33 -1.84
N LEU A 168 -24.13 -1.77 -1.73
CA LEU A 168 -23.21 -1.70 -2.86
C LEU A 168 -22.81 -3.11 -3.34
N VAL A 169 -22.39 -3.97 -2.41
CA VAL A 169 -21.86 -5.29 -2.78
C VAL A 169 -22.95 -6.29 -3.17
N GLN A 170 -24.21 -6.11 -2.77
CA GLN A 170 -25.36 -6.93 -3.22
C GLN A 170 -25.48 -7.01 -4.75
N SER A 171 -24.98 -6.01 -5.47
CA SER A 171 -24.93 -6.00 -6.94
C SER A 171 -23.82 -6.86 -7.54
N PHE A 172 -22.90 -7.39 -6.72
CA PHE A 172 -21.74 -8.14 -7.20
C PHE A 172 -22.14 -9.56 -7.58
N ASN A 173 -21.65 -10.01 -8.74
CA ASN A 173 -21.89 -11.38 -9.18
C ASN A 173 -20.98 -12.36 -8.40
N PRO A 174 -21.55 -13.33 -7.65
CA PRO A 174 -20.78 -14.28 -6.85
C PRO A 174 -19.86 -15.19 -7.68
N ARG A 175 -20.11 -15.34 -9.00
CA ARG A 175 -19.21 -16.06 -9.91
C ARG A 175 -17.87 -15.37 -10.10
N PHE A 176 -17.85 -14.03 -10.04
CA PHE A 176 -16.66 -13.23 -10.31
C PHE A 176 -16.02 -12.68 -9.03
N PHE A 177 -16.74 -12.62 -7.91
CA PHE A 177 -16.24 -12.01 -6.68
C PHE A 177 -16.38 -12.98 -5.51
N ARG A 178 -15.26 -13.36 -4.92
CA ARG A 178 -15.22 -14.06 -3.63
C ARG A 178 -15.01 -13.03 -2.53
N ILE A 179 -16.08 -12.72 -1.80
CA ILE A 179 -16.10 -11.61 -0.84
C ILE A 179 -15.75 -12.09 0.57
N HIS A 180 -14.82 -11.39 1.21
CA HIS A 180 -14.43 -11.53 2.60
C HIS A 180 -14.75 -10.23 3.35
N PHE A 181 -15.69 -10.29 4.29
CA PHE A 181 -16.06 -9.16 5.11
C PHE A 181 -15.11 -9.02 6.30
N LEU A 182 -14.59 -7.82 6.55
CA LEU A 182 -13.85 -7.49 7.76
C LEU A 182 -14.74 -6.67 8.69
N VAL A 183 -14.99 -7.20 9.88
CA VAL A 183 -15.87 -6.61 10.89
C VAL A 183 -15.04 -6.27 12.12
N THR A 184 -15.21 -5.07 12.68
CA THR A 184 -14.47 -4.71 13.89
C THR A 184 -14.97 -5.47 15.12
N ASP A 185 -14.10 -5.76 16.08
CA ASP A 185 -14.45 -6.53 17.29
C ASP A 185 -15.61 -5.92 18.08
N SER A 186 -15.63 -4.60 18.20
CA SER A 186 -16.65 -3.86 18.96
C SER A 186 -17.98 -3.66 18.21
N ASP A 187 -18.21 -4.34 17.09
CA ASP A 187 -19.31 -4.03 16.18
C ASP A 187 -20.20 -5.25 15.96
N SER A 188 -21.21 -5.39 16.83
CA SER A 188 -22.29 -6.38 16.71
C SER A 188 -23.29 -6.00 15.62
N THR A 189 -23.56 -4.70 15.45
CA THR A 189 -24.55 -4.18 14.50
C THR A 189 -24.24 -4.55 13.06
N SER A 190 -22.97 -4.49 12.67
CA SER A 190 -22.57 -4.88 11.31
C SER A 190 -22.75 -6.37 11.06
N LEU A 191 -22.56 -7.21 12.07
CA LEU A 191 -22.80 -8.65 11.96
C LEU A 191 -24.29 -8.94 11.85
N GLN A 192 -25.14 -8.19 12.55
CA GLN A 192 -26.61 -8.29 12.45
C GLN A 192 -27.09 -7.91 11.05
N GLN A 193 -26.60 -6.78 10.53
CA GLN A 193 -26.93 -6.37 9.16
C GLN A 193 -26.44 -7.37 8.12
N LEU A 194 -25.26 -7.96 8.31
CA LEU A 194 -24.74 -9.01 7.42
C LEU A 194 -25.58 -10.29 7.50
N ALA A 195 -26.02 -10.68 8.69
CA ALA A 195 -26.90 -11.84 8.89
C ALA A 195 -28.29 -11.62 8.28
N ALA A 196 -28.83 -10.41 8.39
CA ALA A 196 -30.10 -10.03 7.80
C ALA A 196 -30.00 -9.89 6.27
N ALA A 197 -28.82 -9.53 5.74
CA ALA A 197 -28.61 -9.37 4.30
C ALA A 197 -28.94 -10.64 3.53
N HIS A 198 -29.88 -10.54 2.59
CA HIS A 198 -30.19 -11.59 1.64
C HIS A 198 -29.36 -11.37 0.38
N TRP A 199 -28.54 -12.36 0.00
CA TRP A 199 -27.71 -12.29 -1.21
C TRP A 199 -28.38 -13.09 -2.31
N ARG A 200 -28.71 -12.44 -3.43
CA ARG A 200 -29.25 -13.16 -4.60
C ARG A 200 -28.22 -14.18 -5.09
N SER A 201 -28.63 -15.43 -5.23
CA SER A 201 -27.96 -16.30 -6.22
C SER A 201 -28.30 -15.74 -7.60
N PHE A 202 -27.31 -15.60 -8.48
CA PHE A 202 -27.48 -14.95 -9.79
C PHE A 202 -28.52 -15.67 -10.69
N GLN A 203 -28.97 -16.86 -10.29
CA GLN A 203 -30.04 -17.64 -10.94
C GLN A 203 -31.45 -17.10 -10.65
N ASP A 204 -31.68 -16.45 -9.50
CA ASP A 204 -33.01 -15.98 -9.07
C ASP A 204 -33.35 -14.57 -9.57
N ALA A 205 -32.35 -13.84 -10.09
CA ALA A 205 -32.49 -12.45 -10.51
C ALA A 205 -33.37 -12.22 -11.75
N LYS A 206 -33.84 -13.29 -12.41
CA LYS A 206 -34.69 -13.19 -13.60
C LYS A 206 -36.19 -13.12 -13.33
N THR A 207 -36.67 -13.33 -12.09
CA THR A 207 -38.09 -13.66 -11.89
C THR A 207 -38.81 -12.92 -10.76
N VAL A 208 -38.15 -12.08 -9.94
CA VAL A 208 -38.79 -11.50 -8.74
C VAL A 208 -38.76 -9.97 -8.74
N GLU A 209 -39.95 -9.35 -8.61
CA GLU A 209 -40.12 -7.90 -8.55
C GLU A 209 -39.51 -7.29 -7.29
N THR A 210 -38.97 -6.07 -7.41
CA THR A 210 -38.27 -5.31 -6.35
C THR A 210 -39.06 -5.12 -5.04
N LYS A 211 -40.39 -5.24 -5.05
CA LYS A 211 -41.26 -5.01 -3.89
C LYS A 211 -41.32 -6.18 -2.90
N GLU A 212 -41.21 -7.42 -3.36
CA GLU A 212 -41.24 -8.60 -2.48
C GLU A 212 -39.94 -8.73 -1.67
N LEU A 213 -38.84 -8.19 -2.20
CA LEU A 213 -37.51 -8.21 -1.60
C LEU A 213 -37.36 -7.26 -0.41
N ASP A 214 -37.97 -6.07 -0.48
CA ASP A 214 -37.94 -5.12 0.63
C ASP A 214 -38.70 -5.69 1.84
N GLU A 215 -39.77 -6.46 1.61
CA GLU A 215 -40.53 -7.12 2.68
C GLU A 215 -39.81 -8.35 3.26
N GLU A 216 -39.16 -9.19 2.45
CA GLU A 216 -38.40 -10.33 2.97
C GLU A 216 -37.12 -9.89 3.71
N THR A 217 -36.48 -8.82 3.22
CA THR A 217 -35.34 -8.19 3.92
C THR A 217 -35.79 -7.53 5.22
N LYS A 218 -36.94 -6.85 5.24
CA LYS A 218 -37.54 -6.32 6.48
C LYS A 218 -37.86 -7.43 7.47
N LYS A 219 -38.50 -8.52 7.03
CA LYS A 219 -38.83 -9.67 7.89
C LYS A 219 -37.56 -10.34 8.46
N ALA A 220 -36.49 -10.43 7.66
CA ALA A 220 -35.19 -10.91 8.13
C ALA A 220 -34.49 -9.93 9.08
N GLN A 221 -34.62 -8.62 8.84
CA GLN A 221 -34.12 -7.57 9.75
C GLN A 221 -34.85 -7.62 11.09
N GLU A 222 -36.18 -7.74 11.06
CA GLU A 222 -37.05 -7.85 12.25
C GLU A 222 -36.74 -9.12 13.05
N ALA A 223 -36.51 -10.26 12.39
CA ALA A 223 -36.11 -11.51 13.06
C ALA A 223 -34.71 -11.42 13.71
N VAL A 224 -33.81 -10.59 13.17
CA VAL A 224 -32.45 -10.39 13.68
C VAL A 224 -32.40 -9.24 14.70
N GLN A 225 -33.48 -8.46 14.85
CA GLN A 225 -33.56 -7.30 15.74
C GLN A 225 -33.65 -7.69 17.23
N GLY A 226 -33.93 -8.96 17.55
CA GLY A 226 -33.78 -9.49 18.90
C GLY A 226 -32.29 -9.59 19.30
N GLU A 227 -31.99 -9.53 20.60
CA GLU A 227 -30.64 -9.81 21.12
C GLU A 227 -30.28 -11.29 20.90
N LEU A 228 -29.95 -11.67 19.67
CA LEU A 228 -29.39 -12.97 19.34
C LEU A 228 -27.94 -13.03 19.82
N ALA A 229 -27.55 -14.20 20.35
CA ALA A 229 -26.18 -14.41 20.78
C ALA A 229 -25.22 -14.35 19.58
N GLU A 230 -24.02 -13.81 19.76
CA GLU A 230 -23.04 -13.65 18.66
C GLU A 230 -22.69 -14.98 17.96
N ALA A 231 -22.75 -16.10 18.70
CA ALA A 231 -22.53 -17.44 18.16
C ALA A 231 -23.60 -17.85 17.14
N GLU A 232 -24.87 -17.57 17.43
CA GLU A 232 -26.00 -17.84 16.53
C GLU A 232 -25.91 -16.98 15.29
N LEU A 233 -25.57 -15.69 15.47
CA LEU A 233 -25.39 -14.76 14.37
C LEU A 233 -24.24 -15.19 13.44
N THR A 234 -23.14 -15.66 14.03
CA THR A 234 -22.01 -16.23 13.29
C THR A 234 -22.41 -17.47 12.51
N ALA A 235 -23.22 -18.35 13.10
CA ALA A 235 -23.73 -19.54 12.42
C ALA A 235 -24.64 -19.17 11.25
N LEU A 236 -25.55 -18.21 11.42
CA LEU A 236 -26.45 -17.71 10.38
C LEU A 236 -25.68 -17.09 9.20
N VAL A 237 -24.69 -16.24 9.48
CA VAL A 237 -23.85 -15.61 8.45
C VAL A 237 -23.11 -16.67 7.63
N ARG A 238 -22.58 -17.71 8.30
CA ARG A 238 -21.92 -18.85 7.63
C ARG A 238 -22.90 -19.72 6.83
N GLN A 239 -24.10 -19.96 7.36
CA GLN A 239 -25.16 -20.69 6.66
C GLN A 239 -25.58 -19.98 5.37
N ARG A 240 -25.60 -18.64 5.38
CA ARG A 240 -25.83 -17.81 4.19
C ARG A 240 -24.64 -17.75 3.22
N GLY A 241 -23.55 -18.48 3.51
CA GLY A 241 -22.37 -18.57 2.64
C GLY A 241 -21.43 -17.37 2.72
N PHE A 242 -21.62 -16.46 3.68
CA PHE A 242 -20.74 -15.31 3.83
C PHE A 242 -19.48 -15.66 4.63
N CYS A 243 -18.33 -15.19 4.13
CA CYS A 243 -17.06 -15.27 4.84
C CYS A 243 -16.79 -13.94 5.55
N PHE A 244 -16.67 -13.94 6.88
CA PHE A 244 -16.28 -12.77 7.65
C PHE A 244 -15.10 -13.04 8.59
N HIS A 245 -14.35 -11.99 8.91
CA HIS A 245 -13.20 -12.01 9.82
C HIS A 245 -13.28 -10.82 10.77
N ARG A 246 -12.97 -11.06 12.04
CA ARG A 246 -12.92 -10.04 13.09
C ARG A 246 -11.54 -9.36 13.14
N PHE A 247 -11.50 -8.07 13.45
CA PHE A 247 -10.27 -7.32 13.67
C PHE A 247 -10.45 -6.14 14.64
N PRO A 248 -9.40 -5.69 15.34
CA PRO A 248 -9.54 -4.64 16.34
C PRO A 248 -9.81 -3.27 15.71
N ARG A 249 -10.65 -2.49 16.37
CA ARG A 249 -11.01 -1.13 15.98
C ARG A 249 -9.81 -0.18 16.15
N SER A 250 -9.62 0.76 15.22
CA SER A 250 -8.50 1.73 15.32
C SER A 250 -8.69 2.77 16.40
N ARG A 251 -9.93 3.21 16.62
CA ARG A 251 -10.27 4.25 17.60
C ARG A 251 -11.71 4.12 18.07
N GLU A 252 -11.90 4.27 19.37
CA GLU A 252 -13.22 4.38 20.01
C GLU A 252 -13.69 5.84 20.07
N VAL A 253 -15.01 6.02 20.19
CA VAL A 253 -15.61 7.35 20.33
C VAL A 253 -15.17 7.94 21.66
N GLY A 254 -14.66 9.18 21.66
CA GLY A 254 -14.15 9.84 22.86
C GLY A 254 -12.73 9.44 23.30
N GLN A 255 -12.08 8.49 22.62
CA GLN A 255 -10.74 8.03 22.99
C GLN A 255 -9.68 9.14 22.85
N SER A 256 -8.70 9.20 23.75
CA SER A 256 -7.58 10.15 23.66
C SER A 256 -6.69 9.86 22.45
N VAL A 257 -5.99 10.88 21.93
CA VAL A 257 -5.12 10.73 20.74
C VAL A 257 -4.00 9.70 20.98
N VAL A 258 -3.40 9.72 22.17
CA VAL A 258 -2.30 8.81 22.53
C VAL A 258 -2.77 7.36 22.58
N SER A 259 -3.88 7.07 23.27
CA SER A 259 -4.42 5.71 23.31
C SER A 259 -4.93 5.26 21.94
N SER A 260 -5.48 6.19 21.13
CA SER A 260 -5.90 5.93 19.75
C SER A 260 -4.75 5.50 18.85
N PHE A 261 -3.54 6.01 19.09
CA PHE A 261 -2.35 5.60 18.34
C PHE A 261 -2.06 4.11 18.56
N PHE A 262 -2.04 3.65 19.82
CA PHE A 262 -1.77 2.24 20.14
C PHE A 262 -2.85 1.30 19.61
N SER A 263 -4.13 1.68 19.70
CA SER A 263 -5.21 0.89 19.10
C SER A 263 -5.13 0.89 17.56
N SER A 264 -4.71 1.99 16.94
CA SER A 264 -4.48 2.05 15.49
C SER A 264 -3.31 1.16 15.05
N VAL A 265 -2.21 1.11 15.81
CA VAL A 265 -1.09 0.19 15.56
C VAL A 265 -1.54 -1.26 15.70
N ARG A 266 -2.32 -1.59 16.75
CA ARG A 266 -2.90 -2.93 16.92
C ARG A 266 -3.79 -3.32 15.74
N ALA A 267 -4.66 -2.41 15.30
CA ALA A 267 -5.49 -2.58 14.12
C ALA A 267 -4.65 -2.79 12.84
N LEU A 268 -3.53 -2.08 12.69
CA LEU A 268 -2.62 -2.26 11.57
C LEU A 268 -1.97 -3.64 11.57
N LEU A 269 -1.43 -4.10 12.71
CA LEU A 269 -0.80 -5.43 12.80
C LEU A 269 -1.79 -6.56 12.50
N ALA A 270 -3.01 -6.47 13.03
CA ALA A 270 -4.07 -7.43 12.72
C ALA A 270 -4.46 -7.38 11.23
N SER A 271 -4.61 -6.18 10.68
CA SER A 271 -4.91 -5.96 9.26
C SER A 271 -3.82 -6.52 8.36
N LEU A 272 -2.54 -6.34 8.70
CA LEU A 272 -1.40 -6.91 7.99
C LEU A 272 -1.51 -8.43 7.95
N ARG A 273 -1.73 -9.08 9.09
CA ARG A 273 -1.89 -10.54 9.14
C ARG A 273 -3.06 -11.03 8.26
N LEU A 274 -4.20 -10.35 8.33
CA LEU A 274 -5.40 -10.72 7.55
C LEU A 274 -5.20 -10.51 6.05
N VAL A 275 -4.73 -9.32 5.63
CA VAL A 275 -4.44 -9.03 4.22
C VAL A 275 -3.39 -10.00 3.67
N TRP A 276 -2.39 -10.39 4.48
CA TRP A 276 -1.40 -11.36 4.03
C TRP A 276 -1.96 -12.75 3.79
N ARG A 277 -2.84 -13.19 4.70
CA ARG A 277 -3.52 -14.49 4.62
C ARG A 277 -4.53 -14.54 3.48
N LEU A 278 -5.35 -13.50 3.35
CA LEU A 278 -6.45 -13.46 2.38
C LEU A 278 -5.97 -13.17 0.96
N ASN A 279 -4.81 -12.52 0.79
CA ASN A 279 -4.25 -12.17 -0.52
C ASN A 279 -5.29 -11.49 -1.46
N PRO A 280 -5.90 -10.36 -1.04
CA PRO A 280 -6.95 -9.73 -1.81
C PRO A 280 -6.41 -9.14 -3.12
N GLN A 281 -7.25 -9.16 -4.15
CA GLN A 281 -7.04 -8.47 -5.42
C GLN A 281 -7.82 -7.15 -5.47
N LEU A 282 -8.90 -7.05 -4.70
CA LEU A 282 -9.72 -5.86 -4.50
C LEU A 282 -9.95 -5.62 -3.01
N VAL A 283 -9.78 -4.38 -2.58
CA VAL A 283 -10.08 -3.89 -1.24
C VAL A 283 -11.07 -2.75 -1.37
N LEU A 284 -12.25 -2.92 -0.79
CA LEU A 284 -13.33 -1.96 -0.77
C LEU A 284 -13.49 -1.44 0.66
N VAL A 285 -13.34 -0.13 0.82
CA VAL A 285 -13.29 0.56 2.12
C VAL A 285 -14.17 1.80 2.09
N ASN A 286 -14.69 2.20 3.25
CA ASN A 286 -15.51 3.40 3.41
C ASN A 286 -15.04 4.33 4.54
N GLY A 287 -15.92 5.18 5.06
CA GLY A 287 -15.64 6.25 6.02
C GLY A 287 -15.06 5.94 7.42
N PRO A 288 -15.20 4.76 8.07
CA PRO A 288 -14.78 4.58 9.45
C PRO A 288 -13.24 4.55 9.55
N GLY A 289 -12.69 5.08 10.65
CA GLY A 289 -11.23 5.12 10.85
C GLY A 289 -10.54 3.75 10.76
N SER A 290 -11.24 2.67 11.12
CA SER A 290 -10.74 1.29 11.06
C SER A 290 -10.47 0.76 9.65
N CYS A 291 -10.94 1.45 8.60
CA CYS A 291 -10.64 1.06 7.22
C CYS A 291 -9.19 1.42 6.82
N VAL A 292 -8.60 2.44 7.46
CA VAL A 292 -7.28 2.96 7.09
C VAL A 292 -6.18 1.92 7.30
N PRO A 293 -6.09 1.21 8.45
CA PRO A 293 -5.09 0.15 8.61
C PRO A 293 -5.23 -0.99 7.60
N VAL A 294 -6.46 -1.35 7.20
CA VAL A 294 -6.69 -2.38 6.16
C VAL A 294 -6.16 -1.91 4.81
N ALA A 295 -6.47 -0.66 4.43
CA ALA A 295 -5.97 -0.07 3.19
C ALA A 295 -4.43 0.06 3.20
N VAL A 296 -3.85 0.50 4.31
CA VAL A 296 -2.38 0.58 4.48
C VAL A 296 -1.75 -0.81 4.39
N ALA A 297 -2.34 -1.83 5.01
CA ALA A 297 -1.86 -3.19 4.92
C ALA A 297 -1.86 -3.74 3.47
N ALA A 298 -2.90 -3.42 2.70
CA ALA A 298 -2.97 -3.75 1.27
C ALA A 298 -1.89 -3.02 0.46
N LEU A 299 -1.72 -1.72 0.68
CA LEU A 299 -0.69 -0.93 0.02
C LEU A 299 0.72 -1.43 0.34
N LEU A 300 0.99 -1.81 1.60
CA LEU A 300 2.27 -2.36 2.01
C LEU A 300 2.54 -3.73 1.35
N ARG A 301 1.52 -4.60 1.31
CA ARG A 301 1.64 -5.89 0.62
C ARG A 301 1.95 -5.70 -0.86
N GLU A 302 1.25 -4.77 -1.52
CA GLU A 302 1.51 -4.43 -2.92
C GLU A 302 2.95 -3.92 -3.12
N PHE A 303 3.41 -3.01 -2.26
CA PHE A 303 4.78 -2.48 -2.33
C PHE A 303 5.82 -3.60 -2.20
N LEU A 304 5.65 -4.51 -1.24
CA LEU A 304 6.60 -5.59 -0.95
C LEU A 304 6.58 -6.71 -2.00
N LEU A 305 5.39 -7.10 -2.49
CA LEU A 305 5.25 -8.22 -3.44
C LEU A 305 5.18 -7.79 -4.91
N GLY A 306 5.02 -6.50 -5.19
CA GLY A 306 4.86 -5.96 -6.55
C GLY A 306 3.54 -6.35 -7.23
N ARG A 307 2.63 -7.02 -6.52
CA ARG A 307 1.30 -7.42 -7.03
C ARG A 307 0.29 -6.35 -6.70
N ARG A 308 -0.31 -5.76 -7.74
CA ARG A 308 -1.27 -4.67 -7.60
C ARG A 308 -2.57 -5.12 -6.95
N ILE A 309 -2.99 -4.42 -5.92
CA ILE A 309 -4.26 -4.54 -5.23
C ILE A 309 -5.11 -3.32 -5.58
N ARG A 310 -6.31 -3.56 -6.11
CA ARG A 310 -7.26 -2.50 -6.40
C ARG A 310 -7.83 -1.98 -5.10
N LEU A 311 -7.68 -0.69 -4.83
CA LEU A 311 -8.25 -0.03 -3.66
C LEU A 311 -9.37 0.90 -4.12
N ILE A 312 -10.61 0.57 -3.75
CA ILE A 312 -11.77 1.41 -4.00
C ILE A 312 -12.22 2.00 -2.67
N TYR A 313 -12.24 3.32 -2.60
CA TYR A 313 -12.74 4.05 -1.45
C TYR A 313 -14.13 4.60 -1.74
N VAL A 314 -15.07 4.38 -0.84
CA VAL A 314 -16.45 4.87 -0.93
C VAL A 314 -16.67 5.87 0.20
N GLU A 315 -16.78 7.16 -0.14
CA GLU A 315 -17.08 8.17 0.87
C GLU A 315 -18.53 8.04 1.33
N SER A 316 -18.73 8.24 2.63
CA SER A 316 -20.06 8.08 3.23
C SER A 316 -21.01 9.19 2.82
N VAL A 317 -22.31 8.89 2.79
CA VAL A 317 -23.34 9.88 2.52
C VAL A 317 -23.31 11.01 3.54
N CYS A 318 -22.98 10.74 4.80
CA CYS A 318 -22.94 11.77 5.83
C CYS A 318 -21.90 12.88 5.54
N ARG A 319 -21.05 12.70 4.52
CA ARG A 319 -20.07 13.68 4.06
C ARG A 319 -20.57 14.43 2.84
N VAL A 320 -21.29 15.52 3.09
CA VAL A 320 -21.86 16.40 2.05
C VAL A 320 -20.81 17.37 1.50
N ASP A 321 -20.16 18.12 2.39
CA ASP A 321 -19.32 19.26 1.97
C ASP A 321 -17.82 18.99 1.99
N SER A 322 -17.38 18.00 2.77
CA SER A 322 -15.97 17.69 2.96
C SER A 322 -15.72 16.19 3.15
N LEU A 323 -14.57 15.72 2.66
CA LEU A 323 -14.13 14.34 2.86
C LEU A 323 -13.86 14.04 4.33
N SER A 324 -14.15 12.80 4.71
CA SER A 324 -13.76 12.25 6.02
C SER A 324 -12.24 12.22 6.18
N LEU A 325 -11.74 12.08 7.41
CA LEU A 325 -10.29 11.98 7.64
C LEU A 325 -9.69 10.75 6.92
N SER A 326 -10.38 9.61 6.98
CA SER A 326 -10.00 8.40 6.26
C SER A 326 -10.02 8.63 4.75
N GLY A 327 -11.04 9.33 4.24
CA GLY A 327 -11.15 9.72 2.83
C GLY A 327 -9.98 10.59 2.39
N ARG A 328 -9.65 11.64 3.15
CA ARG A 328 -8.49 12.51 2.87
C ARG A 328 -7.16 11.74 2.84
N LEU A 329 -6.96 10.82 3.79
CA LEU A 329 -5.75 10.00 3.88
C LEU A 329 -5.62 9.04 2.68
N LEU A 330 -6.71 8.41 2.27
CA LEU A 330 -6.70 7.39 1.21
C LEU A 330 -6.88 7.96 -0.20
N TYR A 331 -7.36 9.21 -0.33
CA TYR A 331 -7.60 9.88 -1.61
C TYR A 331 -6.44 9.77 -2.62
N PRO A 332 -5.16 10.05 -2.28
CA PRO A 332 -4.07 9.93 -3.25
C PRO A 332 -3.76 8.48 -3.64
N PHE A 333 -4.07 7.50 -2.79
CA PHE A 333 -3.70 6.09 -2.99
C PHE A 333 -4.82 5.20 -3.54
N ALA A 334 -6.08 5.61 -3.42
CA ALA A 334 -7.22 4.88 -3.95
C ALA A 334 -7.16 4.83 -5.49
N ASP A 335 -7.43 3.67 -6.08
CA ASP A 335 -7.55 3.52 -7.54
C ASP A 335 -8.84 4.19 -8.04
N ARG A 336 -9.93 4.05 -7.28
CA ARG A 336 -11.21 4.76 -7.49
C ARG A 336 -11.69 5.33 -6.17
N PHE A 337 -12.21 6.55 -6.23
CA PHE A 337 -12.71 7.26 -5.06
C PHE A 337 -14.14 7.68 -5.35
N LEU A 338 -15.13 7.00 -4.77
CA LEU A 338 -16.53 7.22 -5.07
C LEU A 338 -17.12 8.20 -4.06
N VAL A 339 -17.85 9.19 -4.57
CA VAL A 339 -18.56 10.20 -3.75
C VAL A 339 -20.03 10.24 -4.11
N GLN A 340 -20.86 10.51 -3.11
CA GLN A 340 -22.33 10.48 -3.23
C GLN A 340 -22.94 11.87 -3.41
N TRP A 341 -22.10 12.92 -3.34
CA TRP A 341 -22.47 14.31 -3.50
C TRP A 341 -21.69 14.95 -4.64
N SER A 342 -22.38 15.62 -5.56
CA SER A 342 -21.77 16.27 -6.73
C SER A 342 -20.78 17.37 -6.31
N GLY A 343 -21.09 18.13 -5.27
CA GLY A 343 -20.19 19.17 -4.73
C GLY A 343 -18.84 18.63 -4.26
N LEU A 344 -18.76 17.38 -3.82
CA LEU A 344 -17.46 16.73 -3.55
C LEU A 344 -16.72 16.39 -4.84
N ALA A 345 -17.42 15.91 -5.87
CA ALA A 345 -16.80 15.59 -7.15
C ALA A 345 -16.19 16.82 -7.84
N GLU A 346 -16.82 17.98 -7.68
CA GLU A 346 -16.28 19.26 -8.16
C GLU A 346 -15.03 19.68 -7.38
N LYS A 347 -15.04 19.56 -6.05
CA LYS A 347 -13.90 19.92 -5.19
C LYS A 347 -12.73 18.93 -5.30
N PHE A 348 -12.99 17.67 -5.62
CA PHE A 348 -12.01 16.58 -5.61
C PHE A 348 -11.94 15.88 -6.99
N PRO A 349 -11.09 16.35 -7.93
CA PRO A 349 -11.10 15.92 -9.33
C PRO A 349 -10.79 14.44 -9.62
N LYS A 350 -10.23 13.71 -8.64
CA LYS A 350 -9.97 12.26 -8.73
C LYS A 350 -11.21 11.44 -8.34
N SER A 351 -12.16 12.06 -7.64
CA SER A 351 -13.38 11.39 -7.21
C SER A 351 -14.40 11.24 -8.34
N GLU A 352 -15.24 10.23 -8.20
CA GLU A 352 -16.26 9.85 -9.16
C GLU A 352 -17.62 9.97 -8.47
N TYR A 353 -18.48 10.85 -8.99
CA TYR A 353 -19.85 10.98 -8.51
C TYR A 353 -20.66 9.77 -8.96
N VAL A 354 -21.20 9.02 -8.00
CA VAL A 354 -21.99 7.80 -8.26
C VAL A 354 -23.46 7.95 -7.90
N GLY A 355 -23.89 9.14 -7.46
CA GLY A 355 -25.23 9.35 -6.92
C GLY A 355 -25.43 8.71 -5.54
N ARG A 356 -26.67 8.77 -5.05
CA ARG A 356 -27.09 8.12 -3.80
C ARG A 356 -27.63 6.74 -4.13
N PHE A 357 -27.08 5.71 -3.50
CA PHE A 357 -27.52 4.32 -3.68
C PHE A 357 -28.25 3.76 -2.45
N PHE A 358 -28.64 4.62 -1.51
CA PHE A 358 -29.34 4.31 -0.26
C PHE A 358 -30.54 5.24 -0.09
#